data_AF-A0A258TM53-F1
#
_entry.id   AF-A0A258TM53-F1
#
_cell.length_a   1.000
_cell.length_b   1.000
_cell.length_c   1.000
_cell.angle_alpha   90.00
_cell.angle_beta   90.00
_cell.angle_gamma   90.00
#
_symmetry.space_group_name_H-M   'P 1'
#
loop_
_entity.id
_entity.type
_entity.pdbx_description
1 polymer ?
#
loop_
_entity_poly.entity_id
_entity_poly.type
_entity_poly.pdbx_seq_one_letter_code
_entity_poly.pdbx_strand_id
1 'polypeptide(L)'
;MNRDRAALLLYLIAVLAATLIHDPVWLAAGLGLALLASGRAAAGILRRALLAVLAFNLAISLSYAVMAWLQDFSPWQTLIRLNLRVLLLTVLSFLFIARANLFRALDFSQGLTYVLGLAYSQALIFRRAHEDFRLALDSRSLRRPRLIDRYRASAAATAWFIEKSLHAATQSAQALRSRGFFND
;
A
#
# COMPACT_ATOMS: atom_id res chain seq x y z
N MET A 1 -12.95 -7.18 -22.83
CA MET A 1 -12.53 -7.00 -21.42
C MET A 1 -11.30 -6.11 -21.38
N ASN A 2 -11.33 -4.96 -20.72
CA ASN A 2 -10.18 -4.04 -20.67
C ASN A 2 -8.97 -4.77 -20.08
N ARG A 3 -7.79 -4.59 -20.68
CA ARG A 3 -6.53 -5.24 -20.25
C ARG A 3 -6.27 -5.05 -18.75
N ASP A 4 -6.56 -3.87 -18.21
CA ASP A 4 -6.39 -3.55 -16.80
C ASP A 4 -7.39 -4.28 -15.88
N ARG A 5 -8.62 -4.51 -16.34
CA ARG A 5 -9.61 -5.30 -15.60
C ARG A 5 -9.22 -6.77 -15.54
N ALA A 6 -8.73 -7.33 -16.65
CA ALA A 6 -8.19 -8.68 -16.69
C ALA A 6 -6.97 -8.83 -15.76
N ALA A 7 -6.09 -7.82 -15.71
CA ALA A 7 -4.96 -7.78 -14.79
C ALA A 7 -5.40 -7.75 -13.31
N LEU A 8 -6.46 -7.00 -12.98
CA LEU A 8 -7.04 -6.97 -11.63
C LEU A 8 -7.62 -8.33 -11.24
N LEU A 9 -8.42 -8.96 -12.12
CA LEU A 9 -8.98 -10.28 -11.86
C LEU A 9 -7.88 -11.33 -11.69
N LEU A 10 -6.88 -11.32 -12.57
CA LEU A 10 -5.72 -12.22 -12.47
C LEU A 10 -4.96 -12.01 -11.17
N TYR A 11 -4.76 -10.75 -10.74
CA TYR A 11 -4.15 -10.43 -9.45
C TYR A 11 -4.97 -11.00 -8.28
N LEU A 12 -6.29 -10.78 -8.25
CA LEU A 12 -7.17 -11.28 -7.19
C LEU A 12 -7.16 -12.81 -7.13
N ILE A 13 -7.24 -13.48 -8.28
CA ILE A 13 -7.15 -14.94 -8.38
C ILE A 13 -5.78 -15.42 -7.87
N ALA A 14 -4.69 -14.76 -8.24
CA ALA A 14 -3.34 -15.13 -7.80
C ALA A 14 -3.17 -14.97 -6.28
N VAL A 15 -3.73 -13.91 -5.67
CA VAL A 15 -3.72 -13.70 -4.22
C VAL A 15 -4.51 -14.78 -3.48
N LEU A 16 -5.70 -15.12 -3.98
CA LEU A 16 -6.51 -16.20 -3.41
C LEU A 16 -5.79 -17.55 -3.54
N ALA A 17 -5.25 -17.87 -4.71
CA ALA A 17 -4.48 -19.09 -4.94
C ALA A 17 -3.26 -19.18 -4.01
N ALA A 18 -2.48 -18.10 -3.87
CA ALA A 18 -1.32 -18.07 -2.96
C ALA A 18 -1.69 -18.28 -1.48
N THR A 19 -2.92 -17.92 -1.09
CA THR A 19 -3.43 -18.11 0.27
C THR A 19 -3.87 -19.56 0.50
N LEU A 20 -4.49 -20.19 -0.51
CA LEU A 20 -4.98 -21.58 -0.46
C LEU A 20 -3.86 -22.62 -0.59
N ILE A 21 -2.76 -22.29 -1.27
CA ILE A 21 -1.63 -23.22 -1.45
C ILE A 21 -0.85 -23.35 -0.14
N HIS A 22 -0.76 -24.58 0.37
CA HIS A 22 0.01 -24.91 1.58
C HIS A 22 1.41 -25.42 1.26
N ASP A 23 1.64 -25.93 0.05
CA ASP A 23 2.92 -26.50 -0.33
C ASP A 23 3.97 -25.44 -0.66
N PRO A 24 5.17 -25.50 -0.05
CA PRO A 24 6.22 -24.50 -0.26
C PRO A 24 6.76 -24.51 -1.69
N VAL A 25 6.76 -25.66 -2.37
CA VAL A 25 7.24 -25.79 -3.76
C VAL A 25 6.36 -25.00 -4.73
N TRP A 26 5.03 -25.08 -4.56
CA TRP A 26 4.09 -24.34 -5.39
C TRP A 26 4.15 -22.82 -5.14
N LEU A 27 4.41 -22.40 -3.91
CA LEU A 27 4.67 -20.99 -3.59
C LEU A 27 5.97 -20.49 -4.24
N ALA A 28 7.03 -21.30 -4.23
CA ALA A 28 8.30 -20.97 -4.89
C ALA A 28 8.12 -20.86 -6.42
N ALA A 29 7.39 -21.80 -7.01
CA ALA A 29 7.05 -21.78 -8.44
C ALA A 29 6.22 -20.53 -8.79
N GLY A 30 5.21 -20.19 -7.99
CA GLY A 30 4.42 -18.96 -8.15
C GLY A 30 5.26 -17.69 -8.07
N LEU A 31 6.24 -17.65 -7.15
CA LEU A 31 7.19 -16.54 -7.05
C LEU A 31 8.07 -16.45 -8.30
N GLY A 32 8.59 -17.58 -8.78
CA GLY A 32 9.35 -17.67 -10.02
C GLY A 32 8.55 -17.12 -11.21
N LEU A 33 7.31 -17.57 -11.38
CA LEU A 33 6.40 -17.09 -12.44
C LEU A 33 6.12 -15.59 -12.33
N ALA A 34 5.88 -15.07 -11.12
CA ALA A 34 5.67 -13.64 -10.90
C ALA A 34 6.91 -12.80 -11.25
N LEU A 35 8.11 -13.29 -10.93
CA LEU A 35 9.36 -12.63 -11.29
C LEU A 35 9.62 -12.68 -12.80
N LEU A 36 9.33 -13.81 -13.45
CA LEU A 36 9.42 -13.93 -14.91
C LEU A 36 8.44 -12.97 -15.61
N ALA A 37 7.20 -12.87 -15.14
CA ALA A 37 6.21 -11.93 -15.66
C ALA A 37 6.62 -10.46 -15.46
N SER A 38 7.44 -10.18 -14.44
CA SER A 38 7.99 -8.85 -14.17
C SER A 38 9.05 -8.43 -15.22
N GLY A 39 9.78 -9.39 -15.79
CA GLY A 39 10.80 -9.16 -16.81
C GLY A 39 11.97 -8.31 -16.29
N ARG A 40 12.33 -7.24 -17.01
CA ARG A 40 13.46 -6.35 -16.63
C ARG A 40 13.27 -5.63 -15.29
N ALA A 41 12.03 -5.49 -14.83
CA ALA A 41 11.72 -4.87 -13.54
C ALA A 41 11.79 -5.86 -12.36
N ALA A 42 12.06 -7.14 -12.60
CA ALA A 42 12.01 -8.20 -11.59
C ALA A 42 12.93 -7.91 -10.39
N ALA A 43 14.20 -7.56 -10.64
CA ALA A 43 15.14 -7.27 -9.57
C ALA A 43 14.74 -6.03 -8.73
N GLY A 44 14.19 -5.00 -9.39
CA GLY A 44 13.71 -3.80 -8.72
C GLY A 44 12.49 -4.08 -7.84
N ILE A 45 11.52 -4.85 -8.35
CA ILE A 45 10.33 -5.26 -7.60
C ILE A 45 10.71 -6.18 -6.45
N LEU A 46 11.59 -7.17 -6.67
CA LEU A 46 12.04 -8.08 -5.64
C LEU A 46 12.78 -7.35 -4.52
N ARG A 47 13.68 -6.41 -4.85
CA ARG A 47 14.38 -5.61 -3.85
C ARG A 47 13.42 -4.76 -3.02
N ARG A 48 12.43 -4.11 -3.66
CA ARG A 48 11.40 -3.33 -2.96
C ARG A 48 10.53 -4.22 -2.07
N ALA A 49 10.13 -5.39 -2.57
CA ALA A 49 9.35 -6.37 -1.81
C ALA A 49 10.13 -6.88 -0.58
N LEU A 50 11.39 -7.24 -0.77
CA LEU A 50 12.26 -7.64 0.33
C LEU A 50 12.39 -6.54 1.37
N LEU A 51 12.72 -5.31 0.97
CA LEU A 51 12.85 -4.18 1.91
C LEU A 51 11.54 -3.88 2.66
N ALA A 52 10.39 -3.98 1.99
CA ALA A 52 9.09 -3.75 2.60
C ALA A 52 8.74 -4.80 3.68
N VAL A 53 9.12 -6.05 3.45
CA VAL A 53 8.73 -7.17 4.31
C VAL A 53 9.80 -7.51 5.34
N LEU A 54 11.07 -7.10 5.12
CA LEU A 54 12.22 -7.50 5.93
C LEU A 54 12.00 -7.29 7.44
N ALA A 55 11.56 -6.09 7.85
CA ALA A 55 11.36 -5.78 9.26
C ALA A 55 10.30 -6.69 9.91
N PHE A 56 9.18 -6.92 9.19
CA PHE A 56 8.08 -7.77 9.67
C PHE A 56 8.48 -9.25 9.70
N ASN A 57 9.08 -9.76 8.63
CA ASN A 57 9.51 -11.15 8.56
C ASN A 57 10.63 -11.47 9.55
N LEU A 58 11.55 -10.53 9.81
CA LEU A 58 12.59 -10.70 10.84
C LEU A 58 11.96 -10.79 12.23
N ALA A 59 11.01 -9.91 12.56
CA ALA A 59 10.31 -9.95 13.84
C ALA A 59 9.60 -11.30 14.04
N ILE A 60 8.83 -11.74 13.05
CA ILE A 60 8.12 -13.04 13.12
C ILE A 60 9.10 -14.21 13.21
N SER A 61 10.13 -14.21 12.37
CA SER A 61 11.11 -15.31 12.34
C SER A 61 11.86 -15.42 13.66
N LEU A 62 12.20 -14.28 14.28
CA LEU A 62 12.82 -14.24 15.60
C LEU A 62 11.87 -14.74 16.69
N SER A 63 10.60 -14.31 16.68
CA SER A 63 9.59 -14.79 17.64
C SER A 63 9.39 -16.30 17.56
N TYR A 64 9.33 -16.86 16.35
CA TYR A 64 9.22 -18.32 16.15
C TYR A 64 10.50 -19.06 16.54
N ALA A 65 11.68 -18.48 16.32
CA ALA A 65 12.94 -19.07 16.77
C ALA A 65 13.02 -19.15 18.30
N VAL A 66 12.59 -18.10 19.01
CA VAL A 66 12.49 -18.09 20.48
C VAL A 66 11.48 -19.14 20.96
N MET A 67 10.32 -19.23 20.30
CA MET A 67 9.29 -20.22 20.67
C MET A 67 9.75 -21.65 20.41
N ALA A 68 10.45 -21.90 19.30
CA ALA A 68 11.03 -23.21 19.00
C ALA A 68 12.08 -23.65 20.03
N TRP A 69 12.87 -22.70 20.52
CA TRP A 69 13.85 -22.96 21.59
C TRP A 69 13.18 -23.30 22.93
N LEU A 70 11.99 -22.75 23.20
CA LEU A 70 11.25 -23.02 24.43
C LEU A 70 10.42 -24.31 24.39
N GLN A 71 10.03 -24.80 23.21
CA GLN A 71 9.07 -25.90 23.04
C GLN A 71 9.60 -27.11 22.25
N ASP A 72 10.89 -27.15 21.91
CA ASP A 72 11.54 -28.24 21.15
C ASP A 72 10.80 -28.66 19.86
N PHE A 73 10.16 -27.70 19.19
CA PHE A 73 9.49 -27.90 17.90
C PHE A 73 10.37 -27.44 16.74
N SER A 74 10.26 -28.08 15.57
CA SER A 74 10.98 -27.66 14.36
C SER A 74 10.21 -26.56 13.59
N PRO A 75 10.61 -25.27 13.66
CA PRO A 75 9.83 -24.18 13.09
C PRO A 75 10.07 -24.01 11.57
N TRP A 76 11.03 -24.73 11.01
CA TRP A 76 11.61 -24.44 9.69
C TRP A 76 10.59 -24.52 8.54
N GLN A 77 9.72 -25.54 8.54
CA GLN A 77 8.71 -25.69 7.49
C GLN A 77 7.67 -24.56 7.53
N THR A 78 7.21 -24.20 8.73
CA THR A 78 6.24 -23.11 8.94
C THR A 78 6.84 -21.76 8.57
N LEU A 79 8.09 -21.51 8.98
CA LEU A 79 8.81 -20.27 8.66
C LEU A 79 9.04 -20.10 7.17
N ILE A 80 9.48 -21.15 6.47
CA ILE A 80 9.69 -21.08 5.02
C ILE A 80 8.35 -20.79 4.32
N ARG A 81 7.28 -21.51 4.68
CA ARG A 81 5.94 -21.30 4.09
C ARG A 81 5.46 -19.87 4.29
N LEU A 82 5.57 -19.33 5.52
CA LEU A 82 5.12 -17.98 5.85
C LEU A 82 5.93 -16.93 5.08
N ASN A 83 7.26 -16.98 5.18
CA ASN A 83 8.15 -16.02 4.50
C ASN A 83 7.91 -16.02 2.98
N LEU A 84 7.77 -17.19 2.38
CA LEU A 84 7.58 -17.34 0.94
C LEU A 84 6.20 -16.84 0.49
N ARG A 85 5.15 -17.11 1.28
CA ARG A 85 3.80 -16.60 1.01
C ARG A 85 3.76 -15.07 1.10
N VAL A 86 4.31 -14.49 2.17
CA VAL A 86 4.33 -13.02 2.35
C VAL A 86 5.13 -12.36 1.24
N LEU A 87 6.29 -12.93 0.86
CA LEU A 87 7.09 -12.44 -0.25
C LEU A 87 6.33 -12.50 -1.58
N LEU A 88 5.68 -13.64 -1.87
CA LEU A 88 4.88 -13.82 -3.09
C LEU A 88 3.74 -12.79 -3.18
N LEU A 89 2.95 -12.63 -2.12
CA LEU A 89 1.85 -11.67 -2.07
C LEU A 89 2.34 -10.23 -2.28
N THR A 90 3.49 -9.90 -1.70
CA THR A 90 4.09 -8.57 -1.83
C THR A 90 4.60 -8.32 -3.25
N VAL A 91 5.27 -9.30 -3.86
CA VAL A 91 5.72 -9.23 -5.25
C VAL A 91 4.55 -9.11 -6.21
N LEU A 92 3.48 -9.90 -6.03
CA LEU A 92 2.25 -9.80 -6.84
C LEU A 92 1.63 -8.40 -6.74
N SER A 93 1.60 -7.83 -5.54
CA SER A 93 1.03 -6.49 -5.30
C SER A 93 1.86 -5.40 -5.99
N PHE A 94 3.19 -5.44 -5.88
CA PHE A 94 4.05 -4.50 -6.59
C PHE A 94 4.00 -4.69 -8.11
N LEU A 95 3.90 -5.93 -8.59
CA LEU A 95 3.76 -6.23 -10.01
C LEU A 95 2.46 -5.65 -10.57
N PHE A 96 1.34 -5.81 -9.85
CA PHE A 96 0.05 -5.25 -10.22
C PHE A 96 0.12 -3.72 -10.29
N ILE A 97 0.62 -3.06 -9.25
CA ILE A 97 0.76 -1.59 -9.19
C ILE A 97 1.65 -1.07 -10.32
N ALA A 98 2.71 -1.81 -10.69
CA ALA A 98 3.63 -1.39 -11.74
C ALA A 98 3.08 -1.57 -13.17
N ARG A 99 2.09 -2.43 -13.38
CA ARG A 99 1.63 -2.85 -14.71
C ARG A 99 0.19 -2.45 -15.04
N ALA A 100 -0.64 -2.19 -14.04
CA ALA A 100 -2.06 -1.89 -14.22
C ALA A 100 -2.37 -0.43 -13.80
N ASN A 101 -3.21 0.24 -14.60
CA ASN A 101 -3.75 1.53 -14.21
C ASN A 101 -4.99 1.32 -13.33
N LEU A 102 -4.92 1.73 -12.06
CA LEU A 102 -6.00 1.53 -11.09
C LEU A 102 -7.32 2.18 -11.51
N PHE A 103 -7.29 3.35 -12.17
CA PHE A 103 -8.49 4.00 -12.69
C PHE A 103 -9.18 3.14 -13.76
N ARG A 104 -8.39 2.55 -14.67
CA ARG A 104 -8.92 1.66 -15.72
C ARG A 104 -9.37 0.30 -15.18
N ALA A 105 -8.73 -0.15 -14.11
CA ALA A 105 -9.07 -1.40 -13.42
C ALA A 105 -10.43 -1.30 -12.70
N LEU A 106 -10.76 -0.13 -12.14
CA LEU A 106 -12.02 0.12 -11.39
C LEU A 106 -13.17 0.68 -12.23
N ASP A 107 -12.96 0.87 -13.54
CA ASP A 107 -13.94 1.42 -14.49
C ASP A 107 -15.24 0.58 -14.64
N PHE A 108 -15.32 -0.58 -13.98
CA PHE A 108 -16.59 -1.32 -13.87
C PHE A 108 -17.61 -0.64 -12.94
N SER A 109 -17.16 0.27 -12.05
CA SER A 109 -18.02 1.00 -11.13
C SER A 109 -17.72 2.50 -11.20
N GLN A 110 -18.73 3.27 -11.60
CA GLN A 110 -18.65 4.73 -11.64
C GLN A 110 -18.39 5.31 -10.24
N GLY A 111 -19.04 4.76 -9.20
CA GLY A 111 -18.85 5.17 -7.81
C GLY A 111 -17.41 4.97 -7.31
N LEU A 112 -16.80 3.80 -7.57
CA LEU A 112 -15.41 3.54 -7.18
C LEU A 112 -14.42 4.41 -7.93
N THR A 113 -14.64 4.60 -9.24
CA THR A 113 -13.79 5.46 -10.07
C THR A 113 -13.87 6.91 -9.60
N TYR A 114 -15.06 7.37 -9.23
CA TYR A 114 -15.30 8.69 -8.68
C TYR A 114 -14.63 8.88 -7.30
N VAL A 115 -14.81 7.92 -6.37
CA VAL A 115 -14.16 7.97 -5.04
C VAL A 115 -12.63 7.95 -5.20
N LEU A 116 -12.10 7.12 -6.10
CA LEU A 116 -10.66 7.10 -6.39
C LEU A 116 -10.17 8.43 -6.95
N GLY A 117 -10.92 9.05 -7.87
CA GLY A 117 -10.61 10.37 -8.42
C GLY A 117 -10.58 11.47 -7.36
N LEU A 118 -11.58 11.50 -6.48
CA LEU A 118 -11.59 12.40 -5.34
C LEU A 118 -10.41 12.15 -4.41
N ALA A 119 -10.20 10.91 -3.98
CA ALA A 119 -9.10 10.56 -3.08
C ALA A 119 -7.74 10.94 -3.68
N TYR A 120 -7.53 10.68 -4.97
CA TYR A 120 -6.30 11.03 -5.68
C TYR A 120 -6.08 12.55 -5.74
N SER A 121 -7.12 13.33 -6.07
CA SER A 121 -7.01 14.79 -6.12
C SER A 121 -6.74 15.39 -4.73
N GLN A 122 -7.42 14.91 -3.69
CA GLN A 122 -7.19 15.36 -2.32
C GLN A 122 -5.79 14.97 -1.82
N ALA A 123 -5.31 13.76 -2.15
CA ALA A 123 -3.95 13.34 -1.81
C ALA A 123 -2.89 14.28 -2.42
N LEU A 124 -3.07 14.74 -3.67
CA LEU A 124 -2.15 15.70 -4.30
C LEU A 124 -2.18 17.07 -3.61
N ILE A 125 -3.38 17.56 -3.26
CA ILE A 125 -3.54 18.83 -2.53
C ILE A 125 -2.87 18.74 -1.16
N PHE A 126 -3.13 17.68 -0.41
CA PHE A 126 -2.54 17.49 0.92
C PHE A 126 -1.04 17.26 0.88
N ARG A 127 -0.51 16.59 -0.16
CA ARG A 127 0.94 16.49 -0.37
C ARG A 127 1.59 17.86 -0.49
N ARG A 128 1.00 18.76 -1.29
CA ARG A 128 1.51 20.13 -1.43
C ARG A 128 1.41 20.91 -0.12
N ALA A 129 0.25 20.87 0.54
CA ALA A 129 0.08 21.55 1.83
C ALA A 129 1.05 21.03 2.90
N HIS A 130 1.36 19.73 2.91
CA HIS A 130 2.36 19.16 3.81
C HIS A 130 3.78 19.70 3.52
N GLU A 131 4.14 19.86 2.25
CA GLU A 131 5.40 20.52 1.87
C GLU A 131 5.44 21.98 2.35
N ASP A 132 4.33 22.71 2.25
CA ASP A 132 4.23 24.10 2.73
C ASP A 132 4.39 24.18 4.25
N PHE A 133 3.77 23.27 5.02
CA PHE A 133 3.98 23.16 6.47
C PHE A 133 5.44 22.85 6.83
N ARG A 134 6.10 21.98 6.05
CA ARG A 134 7.52 21.66 6.25
C ARG A 134 8.38 22.90 6.03
N LEU A 135 8.15 23.64 4.94
CA LEU A 135 8.88 24.88 4.64
C LEU A 135 8.61 25.97 5.68
N ALA A 136 7.38 26.07 6.18
CA ALA A 136 7.02 27.01 7.24
C ALA A 136 7.70 26.67 8.57
N LEU A 137 7.87 25.39 8.89
CA LEU A 137 8.63 24.97 10.08
C LEU A 137 10.12 25.29 9.92
N ASP A 138 10.68 25.00 8.75
CA ASP A 138 12.09 25.27 8.45
C ASP A 138 12.39 26.78 8.48
N SER A 139 11.50 27.64 7.96
CA SER A 139 11.70 29.09 7.95
C SER A 139 11.53 29.75 9.32
N ARG A 140 10.68 29.19 10.18
CA ARG A 140 10.44 29.70 11.55
C ARG A 140 11.49 29.19 12.55
N SER A 141 12.35 28.26 12.16
CA SER A 141 13.33 27.65 13.05
C SER A 141 14.72 28.20 12.78
N LEU A 142 15.26 29.00 13.72
CA LEU A 142 16.64 29.53 13.65
C LEU A 142 17.72 28.43 13.70
N ARG A 143 17.35 27.22 14.18
CA ARG A 143 18.19 26.01 14.26
C ARG A 143 17.34 24.81 13.85
N ARG A 144 17.97 23.67 13.54
CA ARG A 144 17.22 22.44 13.22
C ARG A 144 16.23 22.11 14.35
N PRO A 145 14.93 21.94 14.05
CA PRO A 145 13.90 21.74 15.06
C PRO A 145 14.12 20.43 15.82
N ARG A 146 13.93 20.45 17.15
CA ARG A 146 14.07 19.25 17.99
C ARG A 146 12.89 18.31 17.72
N LEU A 147 13.02 17.04 18.13
CA LEU A 147 11.95 16.04 17.94
C LEU A 147 10.61 16.49 18.55
N ILE A 148 10.64 17.17 19.70
CA ILE A 148 9.45 17.69 20.36
C ILE A 148 8.79 18.80 19.51
N ASP A 149 9.57 19.68 18.90
CA ASP A 149 9.05 20.76 18.05
C ASP A 149 8.43 20.20 16.77
N ARG A 150 9.09 19.20 16.18
CA ARG A 150 8.57 18.45 15.02
C ARG A 150 7.26 17.74 15.35
N TYR A 151 7.17 17.12 16.53
CA TYR A 151 5.93 16.49 17.00
C TYR A 151 4.81 17.51 17.15
N ARG A 152 5.04 18.64 17.85
CA ARG A 152 4.05 19.70 18.03
C ARG A 152 3.59 20.30 16.69
N ALA A 153 4.53 20.56 15.78
CA ALA A 153 4.23 21.04 14.44
C ALA A 153 3.40 20.02 13.64
N SER A 154 3.74 18.73 13.74
CA SER A 154 2.96 17.68 13.07
C SER A 154 1.55 17.53 13.65
N ALA A 155 1.38 17.69 14.96
CA ALA A 155 0.08 17.65 15.62
C ALA A 155 -0.80 18.83 15.16
N ALA A 156 -0.23 20.04 15.12
CA ALA A 156 -0.92 21.22 14.61
C ALA A 156 -1.30 21.08 13.12
N ALA A 157 -0.37 20.58 12.29
CA ALA A 157 -0.66 20.31 10.88
C ALA A 157 -1.77 19.25 10.72
N THR A 158 -1.74 18.19 11.52
CA THR A 158 -2.76 17.12 11.51
C THR A 158 -4.14 17.66 11.88
N ALA A 159 -4.23 18.48 12.94
CA ALA A 159 -5.47 19.12 13.33
C ALA A 159 -6.04 19.96 12.18
N TRP A 160 -5.19 20.75 11.52
CA TRP A 160 -5.57 21.53 10.34
C TRP A 160 -6.02 20.65 9.18
N PHE A 161 -5.33 19.53 8.90
CA PHE A 161 -5.73 18.60 7.84
C PHE A 161 -7.10 17.98 8.10
N ILE A 162 -7.39 17.59 9.34
CA ILE A 162 -8.69 17.03 9.72
C ILE A 162 -9.79 18.07 9.50
N GLU A 163 -9.64 19.27 10.04
CA GLU A 163 -10.60 20.36 9.85
C GLU A 163 -10.80 20.70 8.37
N LYS A 164 -9.70 20.84 7.61
CA LYS A 164 -9.73 21.08 6.18
C LYS A 164 -10.45 19.98 5.42
N SER A 165 -10.25 18.71 5.79
CA SER A 165 -10.90 17.56 5.14
C SER A 165 -12.41 17.53 5.39
N LEU A 166 -12.87 17.85 6.60
CA LEU A 166 -14.30 17.94 6.94
C LEU A 166 -14.98 19.06 6.16
N HIS A 167 -14.34 20.23 6.10
CA HIS A 167 -14.84 21.33 5.29
C HIS A 167 -14.83 21.00 3.80
N ALA A 168 -13.75 20.42 3.27
CA ALA A 168 -13.65 20.04 1.87
C ALA A 168 -14.68 18.98 1.48
N ALA A 169 -14.95 18.00 2.35
CA ALA A 169 -16.00 17.00 2.15
C ALA A 169 -17.38 17.65 2.06
N THR A 170 -17.68 18.57 2.97
CA THR A 170 -18.97 19.30 3.00
C THR A 170 -19.15 20.16 1.75
N GLN A 171 -18.14 20.96 1.40
CA GLN A 171 -18.16 21.81 0.21
C GLN A 171 -18.25 21.01 -1.08
N SER A 172 -17.48 19.92 -1.20
CA SER A 172 -17.52 19.06 -2.38
C SER A 172 -18.89 18.39 -2.53
N ALA A 173 -19.46 17.87 -1.43
CA ALA A 173 -20.80 17.27 -1.45
C ALA A 173 -21.88 18.27 -1.86
N GLN A 174 -21.84 19.50 -1.32
CA GLN A 174 -22.78 20.57 -1.69
C GLN A 174 -22.64 20.98 -3.15
N ALA A 175 -21.41 21.16 -3.64
CA ALA A 175 -21.13 21.52 -5.03
C ALA A 175 -21.58 20.44 -6.02
N LEU A 176 -21.54 19.17 -5.62
CA LEU A 176 -22.03 18.07 -6.45
C LEU A 176 -23.56 17.98 -6.42
N ARG A 177 -24.20 18.19 -5.27
CA ARG A 177 -25.66 18.28 -5.17
C ARG A 177 -26.22 19.42 -6.02
N SER A 178 -25.58 20.60 -6.00
CA SER A 178 -26.04 21.73 -6.82
C SER A 178 -25.89 21.49 -8.33
N ARG A 179 -24.97 20.60 -8.73
CA ARG A 179 -24.78 20.12 -10.10
C ARG A 179 -25.69 18.96 -10.49
N GLY A 180 -26.60 18.53 -9.61
CA GLY A 180 -27.54 17.44 -9.88
C GLY A 180 -26.94 16.03 -9.79
N PHE A 181 -25.72 15.87 -9.27
CA PHE A 181 -24.97 14.61 -9.31
C PHE A 181 -25.62 13.43 -8.54
N PHE A 182 -26.50 13.71 -7.58
CA PHE A 182 -27.12 12.67 -6.73
C PHE A 182 -28.60 12.40 -7.06
N ASN A 183 -29.13 13.01 -8.13
CA ASN A 183 -30.56 12.92 -8.49
C ASN A 183 -30.84 11.99 -9.69
N ASP A 184 -29.92 11.06 -9.99
CA ASP A 184 -30.09 9.96 -10.94
C ASP A 184 -30.07 8.59 -10.22
#